data_AF-A0A0E9XND3-F1
#
_entry.id   AF-A0A0E9XND3-F1
#
_cell.length_a   1.000
_cell.length_b   1.000
_cell.length_c   1.000
_cell.angle_alpha   90.00
_cell.angle_beta   90.00
_cell.angle_gamma   90.00
#
_symmetry.space_group_name_H-M   'P 1'
#
loop_
_entity.id
_entity.type
_entity.pdbx_description
1 polymer ?
#
loop_
_entity_poly.entity_id
_entity_poly.type
_entity_poly.pdbx_seq_one_letter_code
_entity_poly.pdbx_strand_id
1 'polypeptide(L)'
;MEYDLKHRGRELAGFNNYSVFEMVVQRLVVELKGPAMETMKIIREMVQQQFTEVAKASFPTYPFLQCVSLNKIDNIQSTQESLVQERLLEQFEMEQLVYTQDAIYYKSLNECMVAGGEKASDSNCADFDSRSKYPAMLKAYYEIVVQRLADQVPMLIRYFLLKESGRMLCREMLNLMDGSNVNEILREESEVSRKRIDMQNRLERLTLAQKKISNFF
;
A
#
# COMPACT_ATOMS: atom_id res chain seq x y z
N MET A 1 -29.07 32.05 -10.59
CA MET A 1 -29.36 31.19 -11.77
C MET A 1 -28.29 31.26 -12.85
N GLU A 2 -27.99 32.40 -13.49
CA GLU A 2 -26.95 32.44 -14.55
C GLU A 2 -25.50 32.45 -14.02
N TYR A 3 -25.29 32.92 -12.78
CA TYR A 3 -24.01 32.87 -12.06
C TYR A 3 -23.68 31.43 -11.61
N ASP A 4 -24.65 30.74 -10.99
CA ASP A 4 -24.50 29.34 -10.54
C ASP A 4 -24.20 28.37 -11.70
N LEU A 5 -24.74 28.65 -12.89
CA LEU A 5 -24.45 27.89 -14.11
C LEU A 5 -23.03 28.13 -14.66
N LYS A 6 -22.44 29.31 -14.42
CA LYS A 6 -21.07 29.66 -14.87
C LYS A 6 -19.97 29.14 -13.94
N HIS A 7 -20.29 28.88 -12.67
CA HIS A 7 -19.35 28.39 -11.65
C HIS A 7 -19.58 26.92 -11.26
N ARG A 8 -20.54 26.27 -11.92
CA ARG A 8 -20.86 24.85 -11.75
C ARG A 8 -19.64 23.98 -12.05
N GLY A 9 -19.19 23.21 -11.07
CA GLY A 9 -17.98 22.38 -11.13
C GLY A 9 -16.78 22.91 -10.33
N ARG A 10 -16.79 24.17 -9.90
CA ARG A 10 -15.93 24.65 -8.80
C ARG A 10 -16.71 24.76 -7.49
N GLU A 11 -17.94 25.27 -7.52
CA GLU A 11 -18.73 25.52 -6.32
C GLU A 11 -19.72 24.38 -6.04
N LEU A 12 -19.79 23.93 -4.78
CA LEU A 12 -20.86 23.04 -4.30
C LEU A 12 -22.17 23.83 -4.24
N ALA A 13 -23.25 23.23 -4.74
CA ALA A 13 -24.57 23.85 -4.80
C ALA A 13 -25.03 24.38 -3.42
N GLY A 14 -25.32 25.69 -3.31
CA GLY A 14 -25.90 26.32 -2.11
C GLY A 14 -24.93 27.08 -1.18
N PHE A 15 -23.65 27.24 -1.54
CA PHE A 15 -22.68 27.99 -0.74
C PHE A 15 -22.47 29.43 -1.24
N ASN A 16 -22.85 30.42 -0.44
CA ASN A 16 -22.59 31.84 -0.74
C ASN A 16 -21.16 32.31 -0.35
N ASN A 17 -20.44 31.55 0.47
CA ASN A 17 -19.06 31.86 0.86
C ASN A 17 -18.13 30.63 0.76
N TYR A 18 -17.94 30.18 -0.48
CA TYR A 18 -17.15 29.00 -0.84
C TYR A 18 -15.70 29.05 -0.31
N SER A 19 -15.08 30.23 -0.27
CA SER A 19 -13.69 30.38 0.21
C SER A 19 -13.48 29.90 1.66
N VAL A 20 -14.46 30.12 2.54
CA VAL A 20 -14.37 29.69 3.94
C VAL A 20 -14.52 28.17 4.05
N PHE A 21 -15.41 27.59 3.25
CA PHE A 21 -15.60 26.15 3.16
C PHE A 21 -14.32 25.46 2.66
N GLU A 22 -13.78 25.95 1.55
CA GLU A 22 -12.57 25.44 0.92
C GLU A 22 -11.38 25.45 1.90
N MET A 23 -11.17 26.58 2.59
CA MET A 23 -10.09 26.69 3.60
C MET A 23 -10.21 25.67 4.74
N VAL A 24 -11.44 25.38 5.20
CA VAL A 24 -11.64 24.44 6.31
C VAL A 24 -11.38 23.00 5.85
N VAL A 25 -11.90 22.63 4.69
CA VAL A 25 -11.64 21.30 4.08
C VAL A 25 -10.14 21.10 3.86
N GLN A 26 -9.47 22.08 3.26
CA GLN A 26 -8.03 21.99 2.98
C GLN A 26 -7.22 21.81 4.26
N ARG A 27 -7.58 22.52 5.35
CA ARG A 27 -6.91 22.34 6.66
C ARG A 27 -7.03 20.91 7.17
N LEU A 28 -8.22 20.32 7.10
CA LEU A 28 -8.47 18.95 7.55
C LEU A 28 -7.70 17.93 6.70
N VAL A 29 -7.66 18.11 5.38
CA VAL A 29 -6.89 17.24 4.47
C VAL A 29 -5.40 17.28 4.80
N VAL A 30 -4.86 18.47 5.12
CA VAL A 30 -3.46 18.64 5.54
C VAL A 30 -3.16 17.90 6.84
N GLU A 31 -4.09 17.89 7.80
CA GLU A 31 -3.92 17.16 9.07
C GLU A 31 -3.88 15.63 8.86
N LEU A 32 -4.61 15.10 7.88
CA LEU A 32 -4.65 13.67 7.57
C LEU A 32 -3.38 13.14 6.88
N LYS A 33 -2.59 14.02 6.28
CA LYS A 33 -1.33 13.66 5.59
C LYS A 33 -0.31 13.03 6.52
N GLY A 34 -0.13 13.59 7.72
CA GLY A 34 0.85 13.08 8.70
C GLY A 34 0.57 11.63 9.11
N PRO A 35 -0.64 11.32 9.62
CA PRO A 35 -1.05 9.96 9.99
C PRO A 35 -0.95 8.95 8.84
N ALA A 36 -1.29 9.35 7.60
CA ALA A 36 -1.18 8.49 6.44
C ALA A 36 0.28 8.12 6.13
N MET A 37 1.19 9.09 6.21
CA MET A 37 2.64 8.84 6.00
C MET A 37 3.22 7.96 7.10
N GLU A 38 2.81 8.16 8.35
CA GLU A 38 3.25 7.32 9.46
C GLU A 38 2.76 5.87 9.30
N THR A 39 1.49 5.69 8.94
CA THR A 39 0.91 4.37 8.68
C THR A 39 1.65 3.64 7.56
N MET A 40 2.01 4.36 6.49
CA MET A 40 2.79 3.82 5.38
C MET A 40 4.18 3.34 5.83
N LYS A 41 4.88 4.10 6.69
CA LYS A 41 6.18 3.68 7.26
C LYS A 41 6.07 2.44 8.12
N ILE A 42 5.07 2.37 9.00
CA ILE A 42 4.81 1.19 9.84
C ILE A 42 4.60 -0.06 8.96
N ILE A 43 3.78 0.06 7.92
CA ILE A 43 3.52 -1.06 7.00
C ILE A 43 4.78 -1.42 6.20
N ARG A 44 5.56 -0.44 5.75
CA ARG A 44 6.85 -0.66 5.09
C ARG A 44 7.79 -1.48 5.97
N GLU A 45 7.93 -1.13 7.24
CA GLU A 45 8.77 -1.87 8.18
C GLU A 45 8.29 -3.31 8.39
N MET A 46 6.98 -3.51 8.57
CA MET A 46 6.40 -4.85 8.70
C MET A 46 6.67 -5.71 7.47
N VAL A 47 6.45 -5.18 6.26
CA VAL A 47 6.67 -5.93 5.02
C VAL A 47 8.15 -6.25 4.82
N GLN A 48 9.03 -5.28 5.05
CA GLN A 48 10.48 -5.46 5.00
C GLN A 48 10.94 -6.58 5.94
N GLN A 49 10.44 -6.57 7.19
CA GLN A 49 10.76 -7.61 8.16
C GLN A 49 10.30 -8.99 7.68
N GLN A 50 9.06 -9.11 7.21
CA GLN A 50 8.52 -10.39 6.73
C GLN A 50 9.30 -10.92 5.52
N PHE A 51 9.66 -10.07 4.56
CA PHE A 51 10.45 -10.48 3.41
C PHE A 51 11.85 -10.94 3.82
N THR A 52 12.47 -10.23 4.78
CA THR A 52 13.78 -10.56 5.35
C THR A 52 13.75 -11.91 6.07
N GLU A 53 12.73 -12.16 6.89
CA GLU A 53 12.56 -13.43 7.61
C GLU A 53 12.41 -14.60 6.64
N VAL A 54 11.56 -14.46 5.62
CA VAL A 54 11.36 -15.49 4.59
C VAL A 54 12.66 -15.75 3.81
N ALA A 55 13.38 -14.71 3.40
CA ALA A 55 14.64 -14.87 2.69
C ALA A 55 15.71 -15.58 3.53
N LYS A 56 15.81 -15.23 4.82
CA LYS A 56 16.74 -15.89 5.75
C LYS A 56 16.40 -17.35 5.96
N ALA A 57 15.12 -17.67 6.14
CA ALA A 57 14.64 -19.04 6.33
C ALA A 57 14.76 -19.90 5.06
N SER A 58 14.66 -19.29 3.88
CA SER A 58 14.72 -20.00 2.59
C SER A 58 16.14 -20.38 2.19
N PHE A 59 17.14 -19.54 2.53
CA PHE A 59 18.53 -19.71 2.06
C PHE A 59 19.57 -19.84 3.19
N PRO A 60 19.35 -20.64 4.26
CA PRO A 60 20.30 -20.74 5.37
C PRO A 60 21.64 -21.39 4.96
N THR A 61 21.62 -22.25 3.93
CA THR A 61 22.79 -22.98 3.45
C THR A 61 23.66 -22.19 2.48
N TYR A 62 23.10 -21.13 1.88
CA TYR A 62 23.72 -20.37 0.79
C TYR A 62 23.90 -18.91 1.21
N PRO A 63 24.98 -18.56 1.94
CA PRO A 63 25.15 -17.23 2.50
C PRO A 63 25.23 -16.13 1.43
N PHE A 64 25.82 -16.42 0.27
CA PHE A 64 25.89 -15.47 -0.85
C PHE A 64 24.50 -15.21 -1.45
N LEU A 65 23.72 -16.25 -1.75
CA LEU A 65 22.34 -16.11 -2.21
C LEU A 65 21.48 -15.37 -1.19
N GLN A 66 21.64 -15.66 0.10
CA GLN A 66 20.93 -14.95 1.17
C GLN A 66 21.28 -13.46 1.16
N CYS A 67 22.56 -13.10 1.10
CA CYS A 67 23.00 -11.70 1.03
C CYS A 67 22.45 -10.98 -0.22
N VAL A 68 22.54 -11.61 -1.39
CA VAL A 68 21.97 -11.04 -2.64
C VAL A 68 20.47 -10.84 -2.51
N SER A 69 19.74 -11.79 -1.93
CA SER A 69 18.30 -11.70 -1.70
C SER A 69 17.95 -10.54 -0.79
N LEU A 70 18.67 -10.37 0.32
CA LEU A 70 18.45 -9.27 1.27
C LEU A 70 18.71 -7.91 0.61
N ASN A 71 19.82 -7.76 -0.12
CA ASN A 71 20.12 -6.53 -0.85
C ASN A 71 19.04 -6.21 -1.90
N LYS A 72 18.52 -7.22 -2.61
CA LYS A 72 17.41 -7.02 -3.56
C LYS A 72 16.13 -6.58 -2.85
N ILE A 73 15.80 -7.17 -1.70
CA ILE A 73 14.64 -6.77 -0.89
C ILE A 73 14.79 -5.29 -0.48
N ASP A 74 15.92 -4.91 0.09
CA ASP A 74 16.18 -3.54 0.57
C ASP A 74 16.05 -2.51 -0.56
N ASN A 75 16.63 -2.80 -1.73
CA ASN A 75 16.57 -1.92 -2.89
C ASN A 75 15.14 -1.78 -3.44
N ILE A 76 14.40 -2.89 -3.55
CA ILE A 76 13.01 -2.89 -4.02
C ILE A 76 12.13 -2.11 -3.04
N GLN A 77 12.23 -2.40 -1.74
CA GLN A 77 11.41 -1.74 -0.72
C GLN A 77 11.70 -0.23 -0.64
N SER A 78 12.97 0.19 -0.74
CA SER A 78 13.32 1.61 -0.76
C SER A 78 12.78 2.34 -2.00
N THR A 79 12.80 1.66 -3.16
CA THR A 79 12.25 2.21 -4.41
C THR A 79 10.73 2.33 -4.32
N GLN A 80 10.05 1.28 -3.84
CA GLN A 80 8.59 1.24 -3.70
C GLN A 80 8.10 2.22 -2.64
N GLU A 81 8.84 2.39 -1.54
CA GLU A 81 8.56 3.41 -0.53
C GLU A 81 8.55 4.82 -1.13
N SER A 82 9.58 5.16 -1.90
CA SER A 82 9.68 6.47 -2.56
C SER A 82 8.49 6.72 -3.50
N LEU A 83 8.09 5.70 -4.27
CA LEU A 83 6.92 5.77 -5.16
C LEU A 83 5.62 5.97 -4.39
N VAL A 84 5.39 5.22 -3.30
CA VAL A 84 4.17 5.37 -2.50
C VAL A 84 4.12 6.75 -1.85
N GLN A 85 5.24 7.25 -1.35
CA GLN A 85 5.33 8.58 -0.79
C GLN A 85 4.90 9.63 -1.82
N GLU A 86 5.44 9.57 -3.03
CA GLU A 86 5.06 10.47 -4.14
C GLU A 86 3.55 10.35 -4.46
N ARG A 87 3.03 9.13 -4.62
CA ARG A 87 1.61 8.92 -4.93
C ARG A 87 0.67 9.39 -3.83
N LEU A 88 1.05 9.22 -2.57
CA LEU A 88 0.28 9.75 -1.45
C LEU A 88 0.27 11.28 -1.46
N LEU A 89 1.43 11.91 -1.72
CA LEU A 89 1.50 13.37 -1.85
C LEU A 89 0.57 13.89 -2.96
N GLU A 90 0.65 13.30 -4.15
CA GLU A 90 -0.26 13.62 -5.27
C GLU A 90 -1.73 13.44 -4.88
N GLN A 91 -2.06 12.36 -4.15
CA GLN A 91 -3.44 12.11 -3.69
C GLN A 91 -3.92 13.20 -2.73
N PHE A 92 -3.08 13.63 -1.79
CA PHE A 92 -3.42 14.72 -0.87
C PHE A 92 -3.50 16.09 -1.57
N GLU A 93 -2.70 16.33 -2.60
CA GLU A 93 -2.81 17.53 -3.44
C GLU A 93 -4.13 17.54 -4.23
N MET A 94 -4.56 16.39 -4.76
CA MET A 94 -5.87 16.28 -5.41
C MET A 94 -7.03 16.48 -4.44
N GLU A 95 -6.96 15.97 -3.20
CA GLU A 95 -8.02 16.16 -2.20
C GLU A 95 -8.12 17.60 -1.66
N GLN A 96 -7.13 18.45 -1.92
CA GLN A 96 -7.24 19.90 -1.68
C GLN A 96 -8.15 20.59 -2.71
N LEU A 97 -8.40 19.96 -3.86
CA LEU A 97 -9.36 20.42 -4.84
C LEU A 97 -10.75 19.97 -4.39
N VAL A 98 -11.58 20.92 -3.96
CA VAL A 98 -12.95 20.63 -3.55
C VAL A 98 -13.76 20.17 -4.77
N TYR A 99 -14.04 18.87 -4.82
CA TYR A 99 -14.80 18.25 -5.90
C TYR A 99 -15.48 16.94 -5.47
N THR A 100 -16.76 16.84 -5.81
CA THR A 100 -17.54 15.60 -5.72
C THR A 100 -18.72 15.68 -6.70
N GLN A 101 -19.29 14.54 -7.06
CA GLN A 101 -20.49 14.50 -7.89
C GLN A 101 -21.73 14.85 -7.06
N ASP A 102 -22.64 15.65 -7.63
CA ASP A 102 -23.88 16.10 -6.98
C ASP A 102 -24.68 14.95 -6.34
N ALA A 103 -24.80 13.82 -7.04
CA ALA A 103 -25.52 12.65 -6.52
C ALA A 103 -24.89 12.06 -5.24
N ILE A 104 -23.56 12.05 -5.15
CA ILE A 104 -22.81 11.56 -3.98
C ILE A 104 -22.95 12.56 -2.84
N TYR A 105 -22.83 13.86 -3.16
CA TYR A 105 -22.97 14.94 -2.21
C TYR A 105 -24.36 14.96 -1.57
N TYR A 106 -25.43 14.94 -2.37
CA TYR A 106 -26.80 14.94 -1.87
C TYR A 106 -27.13 13.70 -1.05
N LYS A 107 -26.57 12.54 -1.41
CA LYS A 107 -26.71 11.33 -0.61
C LYS A 107 -26.12 11.51 0.79
N SER A 108 -24.85 11.92 0.87
CA SER A 108 -24.18 12.16 2.16
C SER A 108 -24.83 13.30 2.95
N LEU A 109 -25.28 14.36 2.28
CA LEU A 109 -25.98 15.48 2.91
C LEU A 109 -27.29 15.03 3.56
N ASN A 110 -28.10 14.24 2.86
CA ASN A 110 -29.37 13.72 3.38
C ASN A 110 -29.13 12.72 4.53
N GLU A 111 -28.06 11.93 4.50
CA GLU A 111 -27.64 11.06 5.60
C GLU A 111 -27.17 11.86 6.83
N CYS A 112 -26.53 13.03 6.63
CA CYS A 112 -26.16 13.95 7.69
C CYS A 112 -27.35 14.75 8.29
N MET A 113 -28.50 14.82 7.60
CA MET A 113 -29.63 15.70 7.96
C MET A 113 -30.86 15.03 8.61
N VAL A 114 -30.84 13.73 8.93
CA VAL A 114 -32.02 12.98 9.46
C VAL A 114 -32.51 13.61 10.81
N ALA A 115 -33.75 14.09 11.02
CA ALA A 115 -35.07 13.44 10.94
C ALA A 115 -36.28 14.43 10.89
N GLY A 116 -36.27 15.51 10.09
CA GLY A 116 -37.45 16.41 10.06
C GLY A 116 -37.48 17.54 9.02
N GLY A 117 -36.52 17.59 8.09
CA GLY A 117 -36.45 18.63 7.04
C GLY A 117 -36.63 18.08 5.63
N GLU A 118 -37.08 18.92 4.71
CA GLU A 118 -37.26 18.59 3.30
C GLU A 118 -35.98 18.02 2.66
N LYS A 119 -36.13 16.95 1.87
CA LYS A 119 -35.03 16.25 1.21
C LYS A 119 -34.34 17.17 0.20
N ALA A 120 -33.01 17.27 0.27
CA ALA A 120 -32.23 18.02 -0.71
C ALA A 120 -32.32 17.33 -2.08
N SER A 121 -32.70 18.10 -3.11
CA SER A 121 -32.76 17.67 -4.51
C SER A 121 -32.39 18.82 -5.44
N ASP A 122 -32.03 18.51 -6.70
CA ASP A 122 -31.66 19.48 -7.75
C ASP A 122 -32.71 20.60 -7.94
N SER A 123 -33.99 20.35 -7.62
CA SER A 123 -35.07 21.32 -7.76
C SER A 123 -35.19 22.31 -6.60
N ASN A 124 -34.60 22.03 -5.43
CA ASN A 124 -34.79 22.81 -4.19
C ASN A 124 -33.51 23.52 -3.72
N CYS A 125 -32.50 23.69 -4.60
CA CYS A 125 -31.21 24.29 -4.27
C CYS A 125 -31.33 25.71 -3.67
N ALA A 126 -32.36 26.48 -4.04
CA ALA A 126 -32.59 27.84 -3.54
C ALA A 126 -33.01 27.89 -2.05
N ASP A 127 -33.56 26.80 -1.50
CA ASP A 127 -34.08 26.74 -0.12
C ASP A 127 -33.01 26.28 0.91
N PHE A 128 -31.77 26.09 0.43
CA PHE A 128 -30.61 25.73 1.23
C PHE A 128 -29.74 26.94 1.64
N ASP A 129 -30.13 28.16 1.25
CA ASP A 129 -29.43 29.42 1.57
C ASP A 129 -29.64 29.92 3.02
N SER A 130 -29.63 28.98 3.97
CA SER A 130 -29.69 29.29 5.40
C SER A 130 -28.33 29.04 6.04
N ARG A 131 -27.76 30.06 6.69
CA ARG A 131 -26.53 29.99 7.49
C ARG A 131 -26.54 28.83 8.51
N SER A 132 -27.72 28.33 8.90
CA SER A 132 -27.87 27.21 9.83
C SER A 132 -27.53 25.84 9.24
N LYS A 133 -27.50 25.68 7.90
CA LYS A 133 -27.27 24.39 7.22
C LYS A 133 -25.80 24.16 6.82
N TYR A 134 -24.95 25.19 6.93
CA TYR A 134 -23.51 25.14 6.58
C TYR A 134 -22.71 24.06 7.34
N PRO A 135 -22.90 23.84 8.66
CA PRO A 135 -22.17 22.79 9.38
C PRO A 135 -22.49 21.38 8.86
N ALA A 136 -23.75 21.12 8.51
CA ALA A 136 -24.18 19.83 7.97
C ALA A 136 -23.61 19.60 6.56
N MET A 137 -23.58 20.65 5.73
CA MET A 137 -22.96 20.60 4.40
C MET A 137 -21.45 20.35 4.44
N LEU A 138 -20.74 20.99 5.38
CA LEU A 138 -19.32 20.76 5.61
C LEU A 138 -19.05 19.33 6.10
N LYS A 139 -19.86 18.86 7.05
CA LYS A 139 -19.75 17.50 7.57
C LYS A 139 -19.94 16.46 6.47
N ALA A 140 -20.97 16.62 5.63
CA ALA A 140 -21.23 15.71 4.53
C ALA A 140 -20.05 15.64 3.54
N TYR A 141 -19.49 16.79 3.15
CA TYR A 141 -18.32 16.79 2.27
C TYR A 141 -17.09 16.15 2.93
N TYR A 142 -16.86 16.45 4.21
CA TYR A 142 -15.74 15.86 4.95
C TYR A 142 -15.86 14.34 5.06
N GLU A 143 -17.05 13.81 5.31
CA GLU A 143 -17.30 12.37 5.32
C GLU A 143 -16.93 11.70 3.99
N ILE A 144 -17.23 12.35 2.85
CA ILE A 144 -16.85 11.86 1.52
C ILE A 144 -15.33 11.80 1.37
N VAL A 145 -14.62 12.86 1.77
CA VAL A 145 -13.14 12.91 1.70
C VAL A 145 -12.52 11.83 2.56
N VAL A 146 -13.01 11.66 3.80
CA VAL A 146 -12.51 10.64 4.71
C VAL A 146 -12.74 9.24 4.15
N GLN A 147 -13.91 8.96 3.58
CA GLN A 147 -14.19 7.66 2.94
C GLN A 147 -13.25 7.40 1.76
N ARG A 148 -13.06 8.37 0.86
CA ARG A 148 -12.11 8.21 -0.27
C ARG A 148 -10.70 7.91 0.22
N LEU A 149 -10.20 8.68 1.18
CA LEU A 149 -8.86 8.48 1.73
C LEU A 149 -8.73 7.15 2.48
N ALA A 150 -9.77 6.74 3.22
CA ALA A 150 -9.81 5.46 3.91
C ALA A 150 -9.76 4.25 2.96
N ASP A 151 -10.24 4.39 1.73
CA ASP A 151 -10.11 3.36 0.70
C ASP A 151 -8.78 3.44 -0.04
N GLN A 152 -8.41 4.64 -0.50
CA GLN A 152 -7.29 4.83 -1.43
C GLN A 152 -5.92 4.69 -0.76
N VAL A 153 -5.76 5.24 0.46
CA VAL A 153 -4.47 5.19 1.16
C VAL A 153 -4.04 3.73 1.43
N PRO A 154 -4.87 2.87 2.05
CA PRO A 154 -4.51 1.46 2.24
C PRO A 154 -4.33 0.71 0.91
N MET A 155 -5.11 1.05 -0.13
CA MET A 155 -4.99 0.42 -1.45
C MET A 155 -3.65 0.70 -2.10
N LEU A 156 -3.20 1.96 -2.10
CA LEU A 156 -1.87 2.36 -2.61
C LEU A 156 -0.75 1.65 -1.86
N ILE A 157 -0.78 1.71 -0.53
CA ILE A 157 0.24 1.08 0.33
C ILE A 157 0.31 -0.42 0.05
N ARG A 158 -0.83 -1.12 0.06
CA ARG A 158 -0.89 -2.57 -0.19
C ARG A 158 -0.42 -2.92 -1.60
N TYR A 159 -0.79 -2.13 -2.60
CA TYR A 159 -0.43 -2.39 -3.98
C TYR A 159 1.08 -2.30 -4.19
N PHE A 160 1.70 -1.18 -3.82
CA PHE A 160 3.12 -0.95 -4.09
C PHE A 160 4.02 -1.72 -3.11
N LEU A 161 3.83 -1.55 -1.80
CA LEU A 161 4.76 -2.10 -0.80
C LEU A 161 4.72 -3.63 -0.70
N LEU A 162 3.56 -4.23 -0.93
CA LEU A 162 3.38 -5.68 -0.81
C LEU A 162 3.28 -6.37 -2.16
N LYS A 163 2.24 -6.05 -2.96
CA LYS A 163 1.93 -6.80 -4.18
C LYS A 163 3.01 -6.59 -5.25
N GLU A 164 3.35 -5.34 -5.53
CA GLU A 164 4.32 -4.99 -6.56
C GLU A 164 5.76 -5.31 -6.12
N SER A 165 6.13 -5.01 -4.88
CA SER A 165 7.40 -5.46 -4.29
C SER A 165 7.59 -6.98 -4.41
N GLY A 166 6.56 -7.77 -4.07
CA GLY A 166 6.62 -9.23 -4.18
C GLY A 166 6.82 -9.68 -5.63
N ARG A 167 6.08 -9.08 -6.57
CA ARG A 167 6.22 -9.36 -8.01
C ARG A 167 7.62 -9.03 -8.52
N MET A 168 8.15 -7.85 -8.15
CA MET A 168 9.50 -7.42 -8.51
C MET A 168 10.54 -8.37 -7.92
N LEU A 169 10.41 -8.75 -6.66
CA LEU A 169 11.34 -9.67 -6.00
C LEU A 169 11.35 -11.03 -6.70
N CYS A 170 10.19 -11.61 -7.00
CA CYS A 170 10.11 -12.87 -7.74
C CYS A 170 10.84 -12.78 -9.08
N ARG A 171 10.62 -11.70 -9.85
CA ARG A 171 11.30 -11.48 -11.13
C ARG A 171 12.82 -11.36 -10.95
N GLU A 172 13.26 -10.53 -10.00
CA GLU A 172 14.67 -10.30 -9.73
C GLU A 172 15.40 -11.55 -9.23
N MET A 173 14.72 -12.42 -8.50
CA MET A 173 15.26 -13.70 -8.04
C MET A 173 15.35 -14.71 -9.19
N LEU A 174 14.35 -14.77 -10.07
CA LEU A 174 14.40 -15.63 -11.28
C LEU A 174 15.53 -15.19 -12.22
N ASN A 175 15.75 -13.89 -12.38
CA ASN A 175 16.84 -13.35 -13.20
C ASN A 175 18.24 -13.78 -12.70
N LEU A 176 18.39 -14.21 -11.45
CA LEU A 176 19.66 -14.75 -10.95
C LEU A 176 20.02 -16.10 -11.61
N MET A 177 19.03 -16.83 -12.12
CA MET A 177 19.25 -18.13 -12.76
C MET A 177 19.93 -18.02 -14.12
N ASP A 178 19.72 -16.91 -14.83
CA ASP A 178 20.28 -16.67 -16.16
C ASP A 178 21.73 -16.15 -16.11
N GLY A 179 22.26 -15.89 -14.91
CA GLY A 179 23.60 -15.33 -14.73
C GLY A 179 24.72 -16.36 -14.86
N SER A 180 25.89 -15.92 -15.35
CA SER A 180 27.13 -16.72 -15.37
C SER A 180 27.66 -17.10 -13.98
N ASN A 181 27.13 -16.49 -12.91
CA ASN A 181 27.64 -16.59 -11.55
C ASN A 181 26.79 -17.50 -10.63
N VAL A 182 25.89 -18.33 -11.19
CA VAL A 182 25.04 -19.25 -10.40
C VAL A 182 25.86 -20.12 -9.43
N ASN A 183 27.03 -20.60 -9.87
CA ASN A 183 27.92 -21.41 -9.03
C ASN A 183 28.46 -20.65 -7.82
N GLU A 184 28.69 -19.34 -7.95
CA GLU A 184 29.17 -18.51 -6.85
C GLU A 184 28.04 -18.19 -5.87
N ILE A 185 26.85 -17.89 -6.40
CA ILE A 185 25.65 -17.60 -5.62
C ILE A 185 25.20 -18.81 -4.79
N LEU A 186 25.28 -20.02 -5.37
CA LEU A 186 24.91 -21.29 -4.73
C LEU A 186 26.06 -21.94 -3.95
N ARG A 187 27.09 -21.19 -3.58
CA ARG A 187 28.19 -21.71 -2.78
C ARG A 187 27.73 -22.00 -1.35
N GLU A 188 27.82 -23.26 -0.94
CA GLU A 188 27.56 -23.70 0.43
C GLU A 188 28.58 -23.14 1.42
N GLU A 189 28.16 -23.01 2.68
CA GLU A 189 29.09 -22.79 3.79
C GLU A 189 30.01 -24.02 4.00
N SER A 190 31.28 -23.77 4.35
CA SER A 190 32.32 -24.81 4.50
C SER A 190 31.92 -25.94 5.46
N GLU A 191 31.25 -25.62 6.57
CA GLU A 191 30.81 -26.61 7.55
C GLU A 191 29.69 -27.50 6.99
N VAL A 192 28.71 -26.92 6.29
CA VAL A 192 27.60 -27.67 5.68
C VAL A 192 28.13 -28.61 4.59
N SER A 193 29.04 -28.11 3.75
CA SER A 193 29.70 -28.91 2.72
C SER A 193 30.49 -30.08 3.32
N ARG A 194 31.28 -29.85 4.37
CA ARG A 194 31.99 -30.92 5.10
C ARG A 194 31.05 -31.96 5.69
N LYS A 195 29.98 -31.51 6.36
CA LYS A 195 28.98 -32.40 6.96
C LYS A 195 28.27 -33.25 5.90
N ARG A 196 27.96 -32.67 4.73
CA ARG A 196 27.38 -33.39 3.59
C ARG A 196 28.32 -34.47 3.08
N ILE A 197 29.60 -34.15 2.90
CA ILE A 197 30.63 -35.11 2.46
C ILE A 197 30.80 -36.26 3.47
N ASP A 198 30.85 -35.96 4.77
CA ASP A 198 30.95 -36.99 5.81
C ASP A 198 29.74 -37.95 5.79
N MET A 199 28.53 -37.42 5.69
CA MET A 199 27.32 -38.24 5.60
C MET A 199 27.29 -39.11 4.33
N GLN A 200 27.70 -38.57 3.19
CA GLN A 200 27.79 -39.33 1.93
C GLN A 200 28.79 -40.49 2.07
N ASN A 201 30.00 -40.21 2.59
CA ASN A 201 31.01 -41.24 2.82
C ASN A 201 30.53 -42.32 3.80
N ARG A 202 29.77 -41.94 4.83
CA ARG A 202 29.21 -42.89 5.79
C ARG A 202 28.11 -43.75 5.17
N LEU A 203 27.24 -43.15 4.35
CA LEU A 203 26.22 -43.89 3.60
C LEU A 203 26.86 -44.92 2.67
N GLU A 204 27.87 -44.54 1.89
CA GLU A 204 28.59 -45.44 0.99
C GLU A 204 29.19 -46.64 1.73
N ARG A 205 29.84 -46.39 2.88
CA ARG A 205 30.39 -47.47 3.72
C ARG A 205 29.30 -48.42 4.21
N LEU A 206 28.15 -47.89 4.63
CA LEU A 206 27.03 -48.71 5.10
C LEU A 206 26.41 -49.52 3.97
N THR A 207 26.23 -48.94 2.78
CA THR A 207 25.73 -49.64 1.60
C THR A 207 26.69 -50.76 1.17
N LEU A 208 28.00 -50.53 1.23
CA LEU A 208 29.00 -51.55 0.92
C LEU A 208 28.96 -52.70 1.94
N ALA A 209 28.83 -52.37 3.23
CA ALA A 209 28.67 -53.37 4.28
C ALA A 209 27.40 -54.21 4.09
N GLN A 210 26.27 -53.57 3.76
CA GLN A 210 25.02 -54.26 3.47
C GLN A 210 25.15 -55.22 2.27
N LYS A 211 25.78 -54.77 1.18
CA LYS A 211 26.04 -55.63 0.00
C LYS A 211 26.91 -56.84 0.34
N LYS A 212 27.91 -56.66 1.21
CA LYS A 212 28.75 -57.78 1.67
C LYS A 212 27.95 -58.78 2.50
N ILE A 213 27.08 -58.30 3.39
CA ILE A 213 26.21 -59.15 4.20
C ILE A 213 25.22 -59.91 3.30
N SER A 214 24.60 -59.24 2.33
CA SER A 214 23.65 -59.88 1.40
C SER A 214 24.29 -60.88 0.45
N ASN A 215 25.60 -60.78 0.20
CA ASN A 215 26.33 -61.76 -0.61
C ASN A 215 26.85 -62.94 0.22
N PHE A 216 26.79 -62.84 1.55
CA PHE A 216 27.20 -63.88 2.49
C PHE A 216 26.06 -64.84 2.88
N PHE A 217 24.82 -64.39 2.74
CA PHE A 217 23.58 -65.17 2.90
C PHE A 217 22.98 -65.50 1.54
#